data_AF-A0A1F3P2R2-F1
#
_entry.id   AF-A0A1F3P2R2-F1
#
_cell.length_a   1.000
_cell.length_b   1.000
_cell.length_c   1.000
_cell.angle_alpha   90.00
_cell.angle_beta   90.00
_cell.angle_gamma   90.00
#
_symmetry.space_group_name_H-M   'P 1'
#
loop_
_entity.id
_entity.type
_entity.pdbx_description
1 polymer ?
#
loop_
_entity_poly.entity_id
_entity_poly.type
_entity_poly.pdbx_seq_one_letter_code
_entity_poly.pdbx_strand_id
1 'polypeptide(L)'
;MNRKAEKILKDLYPKFPEWSRDFREFLGLFYQDIWFPEADEQKIWESIENIYATVLESIISMSGINDRWEGPEFIPLAVKAGLEVHYRSAKMECPFSFGTDEQGFFLSADLLYSEMIRKMDDNFWYQVAELTRFGKLDLWEHRAWPESQVRKEPWFHRKSGSRIFQIIRSSVTLEKEDGAAEGLGMLIIRWKYDTSWEKLLESGSASFHNLYRINEALWEKGR
;
A
#
# COMPACT_ATOMS: atom_id res chain seq x y z
N MET A 1 7.87 19.97 4.54
CA MET A 1 8.81 18.91 4.14
C MET A 1 10.14 19.13 4.85
N ASN A 2 10.90 18.09 5.22
CA ASN A 2 12.19 18.27 5.91
C ASN A 2 13.35 18.40 4.89
N ARG A 3 14.51 18.92 5.31
CA ARG A 3 15.68 19.13 4.42
C ARG A 3 16.18 17.84 3.75
N LYS A 4 16.01 16.69 4.40
CA LYS A 4 16.40 15.38 3.83
C LYS A 4 15.51 15.02 2.65
N ALA A 5 14.19 15.20 2.80
CA ALA A 5 13.21 14.91 1.75
C ALA A 5 13.36 15.86 0.55
N GLU A 6 13.60 17.16 0.79
CA GLU A 6 13.91 18.12 -0.28
C GLU A 6 15.15 17.73 -1.08
N LYS A 7 16.19 17.26 -0.38
CA LYS A 7 17.42 16.77 -1.04
C LYS A 7 17.14 15.54 -1.90
N ILE A 8 16.44 14.54 -1.37
CA ILE A 8 16.09 13.30 -2.11
C ILE A 8 15.30 13.66 -3.37
N LEU A 9 14.28 14.52 -3.27
CA LEU A 9 13.51 14.95 -4.43
C LEU A 9 14.38 15.65 -5.47
N LYS A 10 15.27 16.56 -5.04
CA LYS A 10 16.18 17.26 -5.94
C LYS A 10 17.13 16.30 -6.67
N ASP A 11 17.63 15.28 -5.97
CA ASP A 11 18.55 14.28 -6.53
C ASP A 11 17.84 13.35 -7.52
N LEU A 12 16.55 13.08 -7.33
CA LEU A 12 15.73 12.23 -8.21
C LEU A 12 15.08 12.98 -9.37
N TYR A 13 14.80 14.29 -9.22
CA TYR A 13 14.10 15.10 -10.21
C TYR A 13 14.63 14.95 -11.66
N PRO A 14 15.96 14.91 -11.90
CA PRO A 14 16.50 14.70 -13.24
C PRO A 14 16.12 13.35 -13.89
N LYS A 15 15.77 12.34 -13.09
CA LYS A 15 15.41 10.98 -13.56
C LYS A 15 13.94 10.84 -13.95
N PHE A 16 13.06 11.72 -13.48
CA PHE A 16 11.62 11.61 -13.71
C PHE A 16 11.18 11.53 -15.18
N PRO A 17 11.81 12.25 -16.14
CA PRO A 17 11.47 12.10 -17.56
C PRO A 17 11.73 10.70 -18.09
N GLU A 18 12.85 10.09 -17.70
CA GLU A 18 13.21 8.71 -18.05
C GLU A 18 12.26 7.71 -17.38
N TRP A 19 11.96 7.86 -16.09
CA TRP A 19 11.00 7.00 -15.41
C TRP A 19 9.61 7.04 -16.06
N SER A 20 9.18 8.23 -16.52
CA SER A 20 7.91 8.39 -17.22
C SER A 20 7.91 7.77 -18.62
N ARG A 21 9.07 7.66 -19.28
CA ARG A 21 9.20 6.93 -20.54
C ARG A 21 9.07 5.43 -20.26
N ASP A 22 9.89 4.91 -19.36
CA ASP A 22 9.98 3.48 -19.08
C ASP A 22 8.66 2.94 -18.52
N PHE A 23 7.98 3.71 -17.66
CA PHE A 23 6.64 3.37 -17.18
C PHE A 23 5.59 3.30 -18.29
N ARG A 24 5.67 4.16 -19.31
CA ARG A 24 4.77 4.07 -20.47
C ARG A 24 5.05 2.85 -21.33
N GLU A 25 6.31 2.46 -21.48
CA GLU A 25 6.71 1.23 -22.19
C GLU A 25 6.17 0.00 -21.45
N PHE A 26 6.29 -0.02 -20.12
CA PHE A 26 5.70 -1.06 -19.28
C PHE A 26 4.19 -1.16 -19.42
N LEU A 27 3.46 -0.05 -19.37
CA LEU A 27 2.01 -0.06 -19.64
C LEU A 27 1.69 -0.55 -21.07
N GLY A 28 2.59 -0.26 -22.03
CA GLY A 28 2.53 -0.74 -23.40
C GLY A 28 2.47 -2.26 -23.50
N LEU A 29 3.16 -3.00 -22.63
CA LEU A 29 3.15 -4.47 -22.60
C LEU A 29 1.75 -5.07 -22.36
N PHE A 30 0.86 -4.35 -21.67
CA PHE A 30 -0.44 -4.90 -21.21
C PHE A 30 -1.67 -4.26 -21.86
N TYR A 31 -1.53 -3.00 -22.30
CA TYR A 31 -2.64 -2.19 -22.78
C TYR A 31 -2.53 -1.80 -24.25
N GLN A 32 -1.41 -2.11 -24.90
CA GLN A 32 -1.23 -1.87 -26.32
C GLN A 32 -0.95 -3.20 -27.01
N ASP A 33 -1.54 -3.42 -28.18
CA ASP A 33 -1.24 -4.59 -29.04
C ASP A 33 0.11 -4.37 -29.75
N ILE A 34 1.15 -4.05 -28.98
CA ILE A 34 2.50 -3.83 -29.47
C ILE A 34 3.29 -5.11 -29.21
N TRP A 35 3.87 -5.65 -30.28
CA TRP A 35 4.81 -6.76 -30.16
C TRP A 35 6.17 -6.24 -29.72
N PHE A 36 6.71 -6.81 -28.63
CA PHE A 36 8.06 -6.55 -28.15
C PHE A 36 8.91 -7.82 -28.33
N PRO A 37 10.16 -7.70 -28.80
CA PRO A 37 11.13 -8.79 -28.68
C PRO A 37 11.34 -9.14 -27.19
N GLU A 38 11.53 -10.44 -26.87
CA GLU A 38 11.72 -10.94 -25.50
C GLU A 38 12.85 -10.21 -24.73
N ALA A 39 13.96 -9.91 -25.42
CA ALA A 39 15.08 -9.19 -24.83
C ALA A 39 14.77 -7.72 -24.49
N ASP A 40 13.78 -7.12 -25.13
CA ASP A 40 13.35 -5.75 -24.84
C ASP A 40 12.27 -5.73 -23.76
N GLU A 41 11.41 -6.74 -23.71
CA GLU A 41 10.48 -6.96 -22.59
C GLU A 41 11.23 -7.12 -21.27
N GLN A 42 12.29 -7.94 -21.23
CA GLN A 42 13.10 -8.13 -20.02
C GLN A 42 13.71 -6.80 -19.52
N LYS A 43 14.22 -5.95 -20.41
CA LYS A 43 14.78 -4.64 -20.03
C LYS A 43 13.71 -3.70 -19.46
N ILE A 44 12.49 -3.76 -19.99
CA ILE A 44 11.36 -2.98 -19.47
C ILE A 44 11.05 -3.43 -18.03
N TRP A 45 10.99 -4.73 -17.79
CA TRP A 45 10.80 -5.29 -16.44
C TRP A 45 11.90 -4.85 -15.48
N GLU A 46 13.17 -5.04 -15.84
CA GLU A 46 14.32 -4.64 -15.00
C GLU A 46 14.32 -3.13 -14.71
N SER A 47 13.93 -2.30 -15.69
CA SER A 47 13.81 -0.86 -15.46
C SER A 47 12.71 -0.52 -14.45
N ILE A 48 11.51 -1.11 -14.59
CA ILE A 48 10.41 -0.86 -13.66
C ILE A 48 10.72 -1.35 -12.26
N GLU A 49 11.32 -2.53 -12.12
CA GLU A 49 11.74 -3.06 -10.83
C GLU A 49 12.67 -2.05 -10.11
N ASN A 50 13.67 -1.53 -10.82
CA ASN A 50 14.57 -0.52 -10.30
C ASN A 50 13.86 0.80 -9.95
N ILE A 51 12.91 1.25 -10.77
CA ILE A 51 12.10 2.45 -10.49
C ILE A 51 11.28 2.24 -9.22
N TYR A 52 10.56 1.12 -9.09
CA TYR A 52 9.69 0.85 -7.96
C TYR A 52 10.48 0.70 -6.66
N ALA A 53 11.60 -0.02 -6.69
CA ALA A 53 12.50 -0.12 -5.54
C ALA A 53 13.02 1.27 -5.12
N THR A 54 13.48 2.08 -6.07
CA THR A 54 13.96 3.44 -5.79
C THR A 54 12.85 4.32 -5.21
N VAL A 55 11.62 4.22 -5.74
CA VAL A 55 10.47 4.99 -5.25
C VAL A 55 10.11 4.60 -3.83
N LEU A 56 9.99 3.30 -3.53
CA LEU A 56 9.64 2.84 -2.18
C LEU A 56 10.75 3.17 -1.18
N GLU A 57 12.03 2.96 -1.51
CA GLU A 57 13.16 3.34 -0.66
C GLU A 57 13.18 4.85 -0.37
N SER A 58 12.83 5.66 -1.36
CA SER A 58 12.74 7.11 -1.22
C SER A 58 11.58 7.52 -0.34
N ILE A 59 10.39 6.92 -0.52
CA ILE A 59 9.21 7.09 0.33
C ILE A 59 9.54 6.81 1.80
N ILE A 60 10.19 5.66 2.07
CA ILE A 60 10.65 5.25 3.39
C ILE A 60 11.63 6.29 3.95
N SER A 61 12.66 6.64 3.18
CA SER A 61 13.71 7.58 3.60
C SER A 61 13.19 8.99 3.91
N MET A 62 12.21 9.46 3.13
CA MET A 62 11.55 10.75 3.29
C MET A 62 10.61 10.79 4.49
N SER A 63 10.04 9.64 4.89
CA SER A 63 9.05 9.55 5.99
C SER A 63 9.62 9.87 7.37
N GLY A 64 10.96 9.82 7.51
CA GLY A 64 11.67 10.04 8.75
C GLY A 64 11.61 8.87 9.74
N ILE A 65 11.04 7.73 9.35
CA ILE A 65 11.01 6.53 10.18
C ILE A 65 12.40 5.92 10.27
N ASN A 66 12.84 5.64 11.50
CA ASN A 66 14.12 5.01 11.78
C ASN A 66 13.87 3.54 12.14
N ASP A 67 13.96 2.68 11.14
CA ASP A 67 13.84 1.23 11.25
C ASP A 67 14.92 0.58 10.36
N ARG A 68 15.12 -0.74 10.51
CA ARG A 68 15.87 -1.55 9.55
C ARG A 68 14.88 -2.20 8.59
N TRP A 69 15.28 -2.28 7.32
CA TRP A 69 14.43 -2.72 6.23
C TRP A 69 15.09 -3.90 5.51
N GLU A 70 14.32 -4.96 5.30
CA GLU A 70 14.71 -6.12 4.49
C GLU A 70 14.00 -6.04 3.13
N GLY A 71 14.72 -6.26 2.04
CA GLY A 71 14.24 -6.09 0.66
C GLY A 71 15.29 -5.47 -0.27
N PRO A 72 14.93 -5.09 -1.50
CA PRO A 72 13.61 -5.22 -2.11
C PRO A 72 13.29 -6.68 -2.50
N GLU A 73 12.03 -7.06 -2.36
CA GLU A 73 11.46 -8.29 -2.93
C GLU A 73 10.39 -7.90 -3.94
N PHE A 74 10.32 -8.60 -5.08
CA PHE A 74 9.38 -8.31 -6.15
C PHE A 74 8.35 -9.43 -6.32
N ILE A 75 7.10 -9.05 -6.53
CA ILE A 75 5.99 -9.98 -6.74
C ILE A 75 5.23 -9.54 -8.01
N PRO A 76 5.29 -10.32 -9.10
CA PRO A 76 4.37 -10.16 -10.21
C PRO A 76 2.94 -10.45 -9.76
N LEU A 77 2.01 -9.55 -10.05
CA LEU A 77 0.60 -9.74 -9.72
C LEU A 77 -0.13 -10.38 -10.90
N ALA A 78 -1.08 -11.27 -10.62
CA ALA A 78 -1.89 -11.95 -11.65
C ALA A 78 -2.97 -11.03 -12.26
N VAL A 79 -2.60 -9.80 -12.63
CA VAL A 79 -3.43 -8.75 -13.23
C VAL A 79 -2.61 -7.96 -14.25
N LYS A 80 -3.26 -7.19 -15.13
CA LYS A 80 -2.54 -6.35 -16.10
C LYS A 80 -1.74 -5.25 -15.39
N ALA A 81 -0.54 -4.98 -15.90
CA ALA A 81 0.41 -4.03 -15.33
C ALA A 81 0.67 -4.27 -13.83
N GLY A 82 0.57 -5.54 -13.42
CA GLY A 82 0.64 -6.01 -12.06
C GLY A 82 2.07 -6.29 -11.63
N LEU A 83 2.65 -5.37 -10.87
CA LEU A 83 3.96 -5.56 -10.25
C LEU A 83 4.01 -4.80 -8.94
N GLU A 84 4.51 -5.43 -7.90
CA GLU A 84 4.81 -4.78 -6.64
C GLU A 84 6.23 -5.09 -6.16
N VAL A 85 6.78 -4.13 -5.43
CA VAL A 85 7.97 -4.26 -4.62
C VAL A 85 7.59 -4.06 -3.16
N HIS A 86 8.19 -4.82 -2.26
CA HIS A 86 8.02 -4.55 -0.83
C HIS A 86 9.35 -4.54 -0.08
N TYR A 87 9.33 -3.77 1.02
CA TYR A 87 10.33 -3.81 2.07
C TYR A 87 9.65 -4.19 3.38
N ARG A 88 10.31 -5.05 4.16
CA ARG A 88 9.83 -5.52 5.45
C ARG A 88 10.50 -4.75 6.59
N SER A 89 9.71 -4.23 7.51
CA SER A 89 10.20 -3.65 8.77
C SER A 89 10.80 -4.76 9.63
N ALA A 90 12.05 -4.61 10.07
CA ALA A 90 12.67 -5.54 11.00
C ALA A 90 12.07 -5.44 12.42
N LYS A 91 11.53 -4.27 12.79
CA LYS A 91 10.88 -4.06 14.10
C LYS A 91 9.57 -4.84 14.23
N MET A 92 8.72 -4.79 13.20
CA MET A 92 7.35 -5.28 13.24
C MET A 92 7.13 -6.52 12.37
N GLU A 93 8.14 -6.93 11.60
CA GLU A 93 8.04 -7.96 10.55
C GLU A 93 6.96 -7.66 9.50
N CYS A 94 6.55 -6.38 9.39
CA CYS A 94 5.48 -5.91 8.53
C CYS A 94 5.99 -5.56 7.13
N PRO A 95 5.46 -6.17 6.06
CA PRO A 95 5.75 -5.77 4.70
C PRO A 95 4.98 -4.48 4.33
N PHE A 96 5.67 -3.58 3.66
CA PHE A 96 5.07 -2.40 3.02
C PHE A 96 5.34 -2.50 1.53
N SER A 97 4.27 -2.49 0.73
CA SER A 97 4.34 -2.71 -0.72
C SER A 97 4.03 -1.44 -1.49
N PHE A 98 4.77 -1.21 -2.57
CA PHE A 98 4.47 -0.19 -3.58
C PHE A 98 4.46 -0.85 -4.95
N GLY A 99 3.52 -0.45 -5.80
CA GLY A 99 3.41 -1.06 -7.11
C GLY A 99 2.33 -0.47 -7.96
N THR A 100 1.98 -1.19 -9.02
CA THR A 100 0.85 -0.89 -9.87
C THR A 100 -0.02 -2.11 -10.11
N ASP A 101 -1.30 -1.84 -10.29
CA ASP A 101 -2.31 -2.76 -10.82
C ASP A 101 -3.26 -1.98 -11.73
N GLU A 102 -4.30 -2.63 -12.25
CA GLU A 102 -5.29 -2.03 -13.16
C GLU A 102 -5.95 -0.73 -12.67
N GLN A 103 -5.87 -0.41 -11.37
CA GLN A 103 -6.47 0.79 -10.79
C GLN A 103 -5.50 1.96 -10.65
N GLY A 104 -4.20 1.74 -10.85
CA GLY A 104 -3.18 2.77 -10.73
C GLY A 104 -1.97 2.34 -9.89
N PHE A 105 -1.25 3.34 -9.38
CA PHE A 105 -0.25 3.13 -8.35
C PHE A 105 -0.91 2.83 -7.01
N PHE A 106 -0.25 2.03 -6.18
CA PHE A 106 -0.67 1.81 -4.81
C PHE A 106 0.51 1.76 -3.85
N LEU A 107 0.22 2.09 -2.60
CA LEU A 107 1.05 1.82 -1.43
C LEU A 107 0.18 1.08 -0.42
N SER A 108 0.67 -0.02 0.13
CA SER A 108 -0.13 -0.84 1.02
C SER A 108 0.68 -1.48 2.14
N ALA A 109 -0.04 -1.88 3.19
CA ALA A 109 0.49 -2.66 4.30
C ALA A 109 -0.65 -3.46 4.94
N ASP A 110 -0.36 -4.69 5.32
CA ASP A 110 -1.28 -5.50 6.10
C ASP A 110 -1.53 -4.84 7.47
N LEU A 111 -2.73 -5.01 8.01
CA LEU A 111 -3.03 -4.68 9.40
C LEU A 111 -2.56 -5.83 10.28
N LEU A 112 -1.24 -5.91 10.48
CA LEU A 112 -0.66 -6.88 11.41
C LEU A 112 -1.14 -6.57 12.84
N TYR A 113 -1.32 -7.62 13.64
CA TYR A 113 -1.89 -7.52 15.00
C TYR A 113 -3.31 -6.93 15.04
N SER A 114 -4.09 -7.19 13.99
CA SER A 114 -5.49 -6.77 13.83
C SER A 114 -6.41 -7.12 15.02
N GLU A 115 -6.10 -8.16 15.78
CA GLU A 115 -6.78 -8.53 17.03
C GLU A 115 -6.66 -7.46 18.13
N MET A 116 -5.71 -6.54 18.02
CA MET A 116 -5.52 -5.43 18.93
C MET A 116 -6.41 -4.22 18.63
N ILE A 117 -7.12 -4.18 17.49
CA ILE A 117 -7.94 -3.02 17.08
C ILE A 117 -8.91 -2.56 18.17
N ARG A 118 -9.52 -3.49 18.92
CA ARG A 118 -10.45 -3.15 20.01
C ARG A 118 -9.81 -2.38 21.17
N LYS A 119 -8.46 -2.37 21.27
CA LYS A 119 -7.69 -1.64 22.27
C LYS A 119 -7.22 -0.26 21.78
N MET A 120 -7.52 0.11 20.54
CA MET A 120 -7.11 1.39 19.95
C MET A 120 -8.02 2.54 20.41
N ASP A 121 -7.43 3.72 20.55
CA ASP A 121 -8.13 4.95 20.94
C ASP A 121 -8.45 5.83 19.71
N ASP A 122 -9.03 7.01 19.97
CA ASP A 122 -9.41 7.96 18.92
C ASP A 122 -8.21 8.49 18.12
N ASN A 123 -7.02 8.55 18.71
CA ASN A 123 -5.83 9.03 18.02
C ASN A 123 -5.39 8.03 16.93
N PHE A 124 -5.49 6.73 17.19
CA PHE A 124 -5.32 5.71 16.16
C PHE A 124 -6.31 5.90 15.00
N TRP A 125 -7.60 6.08 15.30
CA TRP A 125 -8.61 6.24 14.26
C TRP A 125 -8.45 7.54 13.47
N TYR A 126 -7.97 8.61 14.12
CA TYR A 126 -7.58 9.84 13.44
C TYR A 126 -6.45 9.61 12.43
N GLN A 127 -5.42 8.84 12.79
CA GLN A 127 -4.34 8.47 11.87
C GLN A 127 -4.83 7.66 10.67
N VAL A 128 -5.74 6.70 10.88
CA VAL A 128 -6.39 5.96 9.77
C VAL A 128 -7.18 6.90 8.86
N ALA A 129 -7.92 7.87 9.44
CA ALA A 129 -8.68 8.84 8.67
C ALA A 129 -7.78 9.77 7.84
N GLU A 130 -6.63 10.17 8.39
CA GLU A 130 -5.66 11.04 7.70
C GLU A 130 -5.14 10.43 6.39
N LEU A 131 -5.13 9.11 6.25
CA LEU A 131 -4.73 8.44 5.00
C LEU A 131 -5.54 8.91 3.77
N THR A 132 -6.79 9.33 3.97
CA THR A 132 -7.65 9.86 2.91
C THR A 132 -7.16 11.18 2.31
N ARG A 133 -6.24 11.88 2.98
CA ARG A 133 -5.67 13.14 2.51
C ARG A 133 -4.56 12.95 1.48
N PHE A 134 -3.95 11.78 1.44
CA PHE A 134 -2.77 11.51 0.63
C PHE A 134 -3.09 10.73 -0.65
N GLY A 135 -4.22 10.02 -0.69
CA GLY A 135 -4.69 9.30 -1.87
C GLY A 135 -6.07 8.69 -1.63
N LYS A 136 -6.54 7.88 -2.58
CA LYS A 136 -7.80 7.15 -2.40
C LYS A 136 -7.54 5.96 -1.46
N LEU A 137 -8.12 6.01 -0.26
CA LEU A 137 -8.05 4.91 0.69
C LEU A 137 -8.97 3.76 0.28
N ASP A 138 -8.41 2.56 0.18
CA ASP A 138 -9.10 1.31 -0.04
C ASP A 138 -8.72 0.26 1.01
N LEU A 139 -9.54 -0.78 1.09
CA LEU A 139 -9.36 -1.90 2.00
C LEU A 139 -9.48 -3.18 1.20
N TRP A 140 -8.50 -4.07 1.32
CA TRP A 140 -8.63 -5.44 0.85
C TRP A 140 -8.83 -6.36 2.04
N GLU A 141 -10.01 -6.95 2.17
CA GLU A 141 -10.33 -7.90 3.24
C GLU A 141 -9.94 -9.31 2.79
N HIS A 142 -9.16 -10.05 3.58
CA HIS A 142 -8.75 -11.42 3.23
C HIS A 142 -9.93 -12.40 3.19
N ARG A 143 -11.06 -12.07 3.83
CA ARG A 143 -12.23 -12.96 3.94
C ARG A 143 -13.43 -12.41 3.18
N ALA A 144 -13.87 -13.18 2.19
CA ALA A 144 -15.22 -13.04 1.64
C ALA A 144 -16.23 -13.75 2.56
N TRP A 145 -17.27 -13.03 2.98
CA TRP A 145 -18.31 -13.58 3.85
C TRP A 145 -19.23 -14.55 3.08
N PRO A 146 -19.50 -15.77 3.59
CA PRO A 146 -20.47 -16.67 2.99
C PRO A 146 -21.85 -16.01 2.89
N GLU A 147 -22.53 -16.21 1.76
CA GLU A 147 -23.84 -15.59 1.51
C GLU A 147 -24.87 -15.94 2.59
N SER A 148 -24.77 -17.14 3.18
CA SER A 148 -25.62 -17.60 4.28
C SER A 148 -25.45 -16.78 5.56
N GLN A 149 -24.26 -16.28 5.87
CA GLN A 149 -24.01 -15.36 6.99
C GLN A 149 -24.50 -13.95 6.65
N VAL A 150 -24.20 -13.48 5.44
CA VAL A 150 -24.66 -12.16 4.95
C VAL A 150 -26.19 -12.04 5.04
N ARG A 151 -26.93 -13.11 4.71
CA ARG A 151 -28.40 -13.15 4.79
C ARG A 151 -28.95 -13.11 6.23
N LYS A 152 -28.19 -13.54 7.24
CA LYS A 152 -28.62 -13.48 8.65
C LYS A 152 -28.55 -12.05 9.19
N GLU A 153 -27.53 -11.29 8.81
CA GLU A 153 -27.31 -9.91 9.28
C GLU A 153 -27.10 -8.94 8.10
N PRO A 154 -28.07 -8.79 7.19
CA PRO A 154 -27.87 -8.09 5.92
C PRO A 154 -27.60 -6.60 6.10
N TRP A 155 -28.08 -5.99 7.19
CA TRP A 155 -27.81 -4.58 7.52
C TRP A 155 -26.35 -4.35 7.90
N PHE A 156 -25.72 -5.35 8.53
CA PHE A 156 -24.35 -5.28 9.02
C PHE A 156 -23.37 -5.42 7.85
N HIS A 157 -23.63 -6.33 6.91
CA HIS A 157 -22.80 -6.53 5.71
C HIS A 157 -23.03 -5.51 4.58
N ARG A 158 -23.87 -4.48 4.77
CA ARG A 158 -24.07 -3.43 3.74
C ARG A 158 -22.75 -2.72 3.41
N LYS A 159 -22.60 -2.32 2.15
CA LYS A 159 -21.47 -1.48 1.75
C LYS A 159 -21.55 -0.15 2.50
N SER A 160 -20.50 0.16 3.26
CA SER A 160 -20.29 1.47 3.87
C SER A 160 -19.30 2.28 3.03
N GLY A 161 -19.50 3.60 2.94
CA GLY A 161 -18.51 4.51 2.38
C GLY A 161 -17.34 4.79 3.33
N SER A 162 -17.48 4.49 4.63
CA SER A 162 -16.44 4.68 5.63
C SER A 162 -15.56 3.43 5.76
N ARG A 163 -14.26 3.57 5.44
CA ARG A 163 -13.27 2.50 5.59
C ARG A 163 -13.00 2.15 7.04
N ILE A 164 -13.00 3.13 7.95
CA ILE A 164 -12.91 2.89 9.40
C ILE A 164 -14.07 2.03 9.88
N PHE A 165 -15.29 2.36 9.47
CA PHE A 165 -16.45 1.55 9.84
C PHE A 165 -16.34 0.12 9.29
N GLN A 166 -15.81 -0.05 8.07
CA GLN A 166 -15.57 -1.38 7.51
C GLN A 166 -14.58 -2.18 8.35
N ILE A 167 -13.45 -1.58 8.77
CA ILE A 167 -12.44 -2.22 9.63
C ILE A 167 -13.07 -2.65 10.96
N ILE A 168 -13.77 -1.74 11.66
CA ILE A 168 -14.41 -2.03 12.95
C ILE A 168 -15.45 -3.14 12.81
N ARG A 169 -16.28 -3.06 11.76
CA ARG A 169 -17.28 -4.08 11.49
C ARG A 169 -16.61 -5.44 11.30
N SER A 170 -15.61 -5.51 10.43
CA SER A 170 -14.93 -6.77 10.11
C SER A 170 -14.20 -7.32 11.33
N SER A 171 -13.64 -6.47 12.21
CA SER A 171 -13.02 -6.92 13.45
C SER A 171 -14.02 -7.54 14.42
N VAL A 172 -15.16 -6.88 14.63
CA VAL A 172 -16.25 -7.42 15.46
C VAL A 172 -16.77 -8.74 14.90
N THR A 173 -16.84 -8.87 13.58
CA THR A 173 -17.32 -10.10 12.93
C THR A 173 -16.35 -11.25 13.16
N LEU A 174 -15.06 -11.04 12.92
CA LEU A 174 -14.03 -12.05 13.12
C LEU A 174 -13.94 -12.44 14.59
N GLU A 175 -14.02 -11.50 15.52
CA GLU A 175 -14.02 -11.80 16.95
C GLU A 175 -15.25 -12.63 17.38
N LYS A 176 -16.41 -12.41 16.77
CA LYS A 176 -17.64 -13.20 17.01
C LYS A 176 -17.54 -14.63 16.47
N GLU A 177 -16.97 -14.82 15.28
CA GLU A 177 -16.96 -16.12 14.58
C GLU A 177 -15.74 -16.97 14.96
N ASP A 178 -14.57 -16.34 15.08
CA ASP A 178 -13.28 -17.02 15.25
C ASP A 178 -12.68 -16.84 16.66
N GLY A 179 -13.26 -15.96 17.48
CA GLY A 179 -12.77 -15.63 18.83
C GLY A 179 -11.60 -14.64 18.85
N ALA A 180 -11.06 -14.28 17.68
CA ALA A 180 -10.03 -13.26 17.51
C ALA A 180 -10.18 -12.56 16.15
N ALA A 181 -9.86 -11.27 16.09
CA ALA A 181 -9.91 -10.49 14.86
C ALA A 181 -8.61 -10.56 14.05
N GLU A 182 -8.11 -11.78 13.80
CA GLU A 182 -6.90 -12.00 13.01
C GLU A 182 -7.19 -11.92 11.51
N GLY A 183 -6.30 -11.29 10.74
CA GLY A 183 -6.38 -11.27 9.28
C GLY A 183 -7.44 -10.31 8.73
N LEU A 184 -7.53 -9.10 9.27
CA LEU A 184 -8.46 -8.07 8.77
C LEU A 184 -8.20 -7.64 7.33
N GLY A 185 -7.00 -7.89 6.82
CA GLY A 185 -6.62 -7.49 5.49
C GLY A 185 -5.63 -6.33 5.47
N MET A 186 -5.67 -5.61 4.35
CA MET A 186 -4.66 -4.65 3.96
C MET A 186 -5.27 -3.27 3.76
N LEU A 187 -4.57 -2.24 4.27
CA LEU A 187 -4.83 -0.86 3.91
C LEU A 187 -4.10 -0.53 2.60
N ILE A 188 -4.80 0.10 1.67
CA ILE A 188 -4.25 0.44 0.35
C ILE A 188 -4.52 1.92 0.06
N ILE A 189 -3.48 2.69 -0.25
CA ILE A 189 -3.60 4.06 -0.73
C ILE A 189 -3.32 4.06 -2.22
N ARG A 190 -4.25 4.58 -3.01
CA ARG A 190 -4.19 4.53 -4.48
C ARG A 190 -4.04 5.91 -5.12
N TRP A 191 -3.28 5.94 -6.22
CA TRP A 191 -3.12 7.08 -7.11
C TRP A 191 -3.30 6.66 -8.56
N LYS A 192 -3.74 7.59 -9.41
CA LYS A 192 -3.89 7.33 -10.85
C LYS A 192 -2.52 7.24 -11.53
N TYR A 193 -2.43 6.54 -12.65
CA TYR A 193 -1.20 6.42 -13.45
C TYR A 193 -0.62 7.75 -13.96
N ASP A 194 -1.45 8.79 -14.09
CA ASP A 194 -1.02 10.13 -14.52
C ASP A 194 -0.48 10.99 -13.36
N THR A 195 -0.38 10.43 -12.14
CA THR A 195 0.20 11.12 -10.99
C THR A 195 1.71 11.29 -11.21
N SER A 196 2.22 12.51 -11.03
CA SER A 196 3.66 12.78 -11.17
C SER A 196 4.48 12.04 -10.11
N TRP A 197 5.71 11.64 -10.46
CA TRP A 197 6.64 10.99 -9.54
C TRP A 197 6.92 11.83 -8.28
N GLU A 198 7.05 13.15 -8.44
CA GLU A 198 7.17 14.08 -7.30
C GLU A 198 5.99 13.95 -6.33
N LYS A 199 4.77 14.01 -6.85
CA LYS A 199 3.57 13.89 -6.02
C LYS A 199 3.41 12.51 -5.39
N LEU A 200 3.81 11.45 -6.10
CA LEU A 200 3.85 10.08 -5.56
C LEU A 200 4.84 9.98 -4.41
N LEU A 201 6.04 10.56 -4.52
CA LEU A 201 7.04 10.56 -3.45
C LEU A 201 6.57 11.36 -2.23
N GLU A 202 6.01 12.56 -2.44
CA GLU A 202 5.51 13.39 -1.34
C GLU A 202 4.30 12.75 -0.63
N SER A 203 3.28 12.37 -1.40
CA SER A 203 2.05 11.78 -0.86
C SER A 203 2.29 10.38 -0.33
N GLY A 204 3.13 9.61 -1.02
CA GLY A 204 3.55 8.26 -0.62
C GLY A 204 4.35 8.30 0.68
N SER A 205 5.27 9.25 0.85
CA SER A 205 6.01 9.41 2.11
C SER A 205 5.11 9.70 3.31
N ALA A 206 4.13 10.59 3.15
CA ALA A 206 3.15 10.89 4.20
C ALA A 206 2.18 9.73 4.46
N SER A 207 1.77 9.00 3.41
CA SER A 207 0.95 7.79 3.53
C SER A 207 1.70 6.69 4.28
N PHE A 208 2.95 6.45 3.89
CA PHE A 208 3.84 5.48 4.50
C PHE A 208 4.05 5.77 5.99
N HIS A 209 4.32 7.03 6.34
CA HIS A 209 4.45 7.44 7.74
C HIS A 209 3.23 7.01 8.56
N ASN A 210 2.03 7.29 8.07
CA ASN A 210 0.80 6.93 8.77
C ASN A 210 0.54 5.42 8.77
N LEU A 211 0.74 4.72 7.66
CA LEU A 211 0.63 3.25 7.60
C LEU A 211 1.55 2.56 8.61
N TYR A 212 2.79 3.04 8.72
CA TYR A 212 3.75 2.52 9.68
C TYR A 212 3.30 2.79 11.12
N ARG A 213 2.86 4.03 11.43
CA ARG A 213 2.37 4.38 12.77
C ARG A 213 1.14 3.59 13.19
N ILE A 214 0.24 3.31 12.25
CA ILE A 214 -0.93 2.46 12.46
C ILE A 214 -0.49 1.04 12.85
N ASN A 215 0.41 0.42 12.08
CA ASN A 215 0.94 -0.91 12.39
C ASN A 215 1.76 -0.93 13.68
N GLU A 216 2.54 0.11 13.95
CA GLU A 216 3.32 0.26 15.18
C GLU A 216 2.41 0.32 16.40
N ALA A 217 1.32 1.08 16.36
CA ALA A 217 0.35 1.17 17.44
C ALA A 217 -0.32 -0.18 17.74
N LEU A 218 -0.64 -0.96 16.70
CA LEU A 218 -1.19 -2.32 16.87
C LEU A 218 -0.15 -3.26 17.49
N TRP A 219 1.08 -3.27 16.96
CA TRP A 219 2.19 -4.06 17.47
C TRP A 219 2.51 -3.76 18.94
N GLU A 220 2.56 -2.48 19.33
CA GLU A 220 2.85 -2.08 20.72
C GLU A 220 1.80 -2.58 21.72
N LYS A 221 0.57 -2.80 21.28
CA LYS A 221 -0.55 -3.24 22.13
C LYS A 221 -0.68 -4.77 22.20
N GLY A 222 -0.05 -5.46 21.25
CA GLY A 222 0.09 -6.91 21.21
C GLY A 222 1.25 -7.44 22.06
N ARG A 223 2.20 -6.58 22.46
CA ARG A 223 3.28 -6.88 23.41
C ARG A 223 2.86 -6.61 24.86
#